data_AF-A0A9J6FHM5-F1
#
_entry.id   AF-A0A9J6FHM5-F1
#
_cell.length_a   1.000
_cell.length_b   1.000
_cell.length_c   1.000
_cell.angle_alpha   90.00
_cell.angle_beta   90.00
_cell.angle_gamma   90.00
#
_symmetry.space_group_name_H-M   'P 1'
#
loop_
_entity.id
_entity.type
_entity.pdbx_description
1 polymer ?
#
loop_
_entity_poly.entity_id
_entity_poly.type
_entity_poly.pdbx_seq_one_letter_code
_entity_poly.pdbx_strand_id
1 'polypeptide(L)'
;MLWSGFAILLSGDIETNPGPTVEELLESILAKQTTIEKRLGDIEEKLALISDHSAKLVSLEGTVRNLENVIQRQQDRLTAMEDRARRNNLIVFGITESADETREVIEQKVLSCIF
;
A
#
# COMPACT_ATOMS: atom_id res chain seq x y z
N MET A 1 -44.79 15.59 -32.36
CA MET A 1 -46.23 15.43 -32.13
C MET A 1 -46.81 14.08 -32.58
N LEU A 2 -46.28 13.41 -33.63
CA LEU A 2 -46.84 12.15 -34.14
C LEU A 2 -46.67 10.91 -33.23
N TRP A 3 -45.64 10.88 -32.38
CA TRP A 3 -45.37 9.73 -31.49
C TRP A 3 -46.37 9.59 -30.35
N SER A 4 -46.95 10.70 -29.90
CA SER A 4 -47.94 10.76 -28.82
C SER A 4 -49.26 10.09 -29.22
N GLY A 5 -49.70 10.29 -30.47
CA GLY A 5 -50.93 9.67 -30.99
C GLY A 5 -50.80 8.17 -31.22
N PHE A 6 -49.63 7.70 -31.65
CA PHE A 6 -49.37 6.27 -31.85
C PHE A 6 -49.29 5.51 -30.52
N ALA A 7 -48.76 6.14 -29.47
CA ALA A 7 -48.75 5.58 -28.12
C ALA A 7 -50.18 5.39 -27.58
N ILE A 8 -51.07 6.38 -27.76
CA ILE A 8 -52.49 6.27 -27.34
C ILE A 8 -53.22 5.17 -28.10
N LEU A 9 -52.96 5.03 -29.41
CA LEU A 9 -53.59 3.98 -30.25
C LEU A 9 -53.17 2.56 -29.82
N LEU A 10 -51.93 2.38 -29.36
CA LEU A 10 -51.42 1.11 -28.85
C LEU A 10 -51.76 0.85 -27.37
N SER A 11 -52.21 1.88 -26.65
CA SER A 11 -52.43 1.79 -25.20
C SER A 11 -53.67 0.98 -24.82
N GLY A 12 -54.56 0.64 -25.76
CA GLY A 12 -55.82 -0.04 -25.46
C GLY A 12 -56.77 0.81 -24.59
N ASP A 13 -58.04 0.44 -24.53
CA ASP A 13 -58.96 0.94 -23.49
C ASP A 13 -58.64 0.22 -22.17
N ILE A 14 -59.12 0.70 -21.04
CA ILE A 14 -58.90 0.07 -19.72
C ILE A 14 -59.34 -1.40 -19.69
N GLU A 15 -60.25 -1.81 -20.59
CA GLU A 15 -60.66 -3.21 -20.75
C GLU A 15 -59.62 -4.10 -21.45
N THR A 16 -58.80 -3.53 -22.35
CA THR A 16 -57.78 -4.28 -23.10
C THR A 16 -56.36 -4.08 -22.57
N ASN A 17 -56.14 -3.06 -21.74
CA ASN A 17 -54.90 -2.82 -21.02
C ASN A 17 -55.18 -2.09 -19.69
N PRO A 18 -55.70 -2.80 -18.66
CA PRO A 18 -56.08 -2.21 -17.39
C PRO A 18 -54.92 -1.64 -16.55
N GLY A 19 -53.69 -1.74 -17.06
CA GLY A 19 -52.48 -1.56 -16.25
C GLY A 19 -52.28 -2.74 -15.29
N PRO A 20 -51.15 -2.74 -14.56
CA PRO A 20 -50.85 -3.84 -13.66
C PRO A 20 -51.85 -3.90 -12.51
N THR A 21 -52.26 -5.11 -12.15
CA THR A 21 -53.15 -5.34 -11.01
C THR A 21 -52.43 -5.06 -9.69
N VAL A 22 -53.19 -4.92 -8.60
CA VAL A 22 -52.60 -4.74 -7.26
C VAL A 22 -51.73 -5.93 -6.89
N GLU A 23 -52.13 -7.13 -7.30
CA GLU A 23 -51.38 -8.37 -7.14
C GLU A 23 -50.02 -8.33 -7.86
N GLU A 24 -50.00 -7.88 -9.13
CA GLU A 24 -48.76 -7.74 -9.91
C GLU A 24 -47.83 -6.68 -9.30
N LEU A 25 -48.39 -5.57 -8.81
CA LEU A 25 -47.63 -4.54 -8.10
C LEU A 25 -47.04 -5.09 -6.81
N LEU A 26 -47.82 -5.85 -6.03
CA LEU A 26 -47.37 -6.48 -4.79
C LEU A 26 -46.25 -7.50 -5.06
N GLU A 27 -46.40 -8.34 -6.08
CA GLU A 27 -45.36 -9.29 -6.50
C GLU A 27 -44.07 -8.56 -6.91
N SER A 28 -44.19 -7.45 -7.65
CA SER A 28 -43.03 -6.63 -8.03
C SER A 28 -42.33 -6.01 -6.81
N ILE A 29 -43.07 -5.61 -5.79
CA ILE A 29 -42.54 -5.06 -4.54
C ILE A 29 -41.81 -6.16 -3.76
N LEU A 30 -42.39 -7.34 -3.64
CA LEU A 30 -41.76 -8.49 -2.96
C LEU A 30 -40.47 -8.93 -3.68
N ALA A 31 -40.47 -8.96 -5.01
CA ALA A 31 -39.26 -9.26 -5.79
C ALA A 31 -38.16 -8.22 -5.59
N LYS A 32 -38.51 -6.93 -5.51
CA LYS A 32 -37.56 -5.87 -5.19
C LYS A 32 -37.06 -5.96 -3.76
N GLN A 33 -37.93 -6.28 -2.80
CA GLN A 33 -37.56 -6.44 -1.40
C GLN A 33 -36.55 -7.58 -1.21
N THR A 34 -36.81 -8.75 -1.77
CA THR A 34 -35.86 -9.89 -1.72
C THR A 34 -34.52 -9.56 -2.37
N THR A 35 -34.53 -8.78 -3.46
CA THR A 35 -33.30 -8.29 -4.10
C THR A 35 -32.53 -7.33 -3.18
N ILE A 36 -33.23 -6.43 -2.49
CA ILE A 36 -32.63 -5.49 -1.54
C ILE A 36 -32.02 -6.25 -0.35
N GLU A 37 -32.75 -7.21 0.21
CA GLU A 37 -32.28 -8.05 1.33
C GLU A 37 -31.00 -8.80 0.95
N LYS A 38 -30.95 -9.38 -0.25
CA LYS A 38 -29.73 -10.03 -0.75
C LYS A 38 -28.57 -9.06 -0.86
N ARG A 39 -28.78 -7.88 -1.46
CA ARG A 39 -27.74 -6.85 -1.59
C ARG A 39 -27.26 -6.34 -0.24
N LEU A 40 -28.14 -6.29 0.76
CA LEU A 40 -27.81 -5.89 2.12
C LEU A 40 -26.89 -6.92 2.78
N GLY A 41 -27.20 -8.21 2.64
CA GLY A 41 -26.32 -9.29 3.09
C GLY A 41 -24.93 -9.25 2.43
N ASP A 42 -24.87 -9.03 1.12
CA ASP A 42 -23.60 -8.89 0.40
C ASP A 42 -22.77 -7.69 0.91
N ILE A 43 -23.43 -6.60 1.32
CA ILE A 43 -22.77 -5.41 1.89
C ILE A 43 -22.23 -5.73 3.28
N GLU A 44 -23.01 -6.40 4.13
CA GLU A 44 -22.60 -6.79 5.48
C GLU A 44 -21.37 -7.71 5.44
N GLU A 45 -21.35 -8.69 4.53
CA GLU A 45 -20.19 -9.57 4.33
C GLU A 45 -18.95 -8.77 3.91
N LYS A 46 -19.09 -7.86 2.94
CA LYS A 46 -17.99 -7.01 2.48
C LYS A 46 -17.47 -6.08 3.59
N LEU A 47 -18.36 -5.55 4.43
CA LEU A 47 -17.96 -4.73 5.57
C LEU A 47 -17.17 -5.54 6.61
N ALA A 48 -17.58 -6.78 6.87
CA ALA A 48 -16.82 -7.68 7.75
C ALA A 48 -15.41 -7.95 7.19
N LEU A 49 -15.29 -8.21 5.89
CA LEU A 49 -14.00 -8.40 5.21
C LEU A 49 -13.12 -7.14 5.27
N ILE A 50 -13.69 -5.95 5.07
CA ILE A 50 -12.96 -4.68 5.18
C ILE A 50 -12.44 -4.48 6.61
N SER A 51 -13.26 -4.80 7.62
CA SER A 51 -12.84 -4.71 9.02
C SER A 51 -11.68 -5.66 9.33
N ASP A 52 -11.72 -6.90 8.84
CA ASP A 52 -10.63 -7.87 9.01
C ASP A 52 -9.34 -7.41 8.30
N HIS A 53 -9.45 -6.93 7.06
CA HIS A 53 -8.31 -6.36 6.34
C HIS A 53 -7.72 -5.13 7.05
N SER A 54 -8.56 -4.28 7.63
CA SER A 54 -8.08 -3.14 8.44
C SER A 54 -7.27 -3.60 9.65
N ALA A 55 -7.70 -4.66 10.34
CA ALA A 55 -6.95 -5.21 11.48
C ALA A 55 -5.59 -5.79 11.03
N LYS A 56 -5.55 -6.47 9.88
CA LYS A 56 -4.31 -6.99 9.27
C LYS A 56 -3.36 -5.86 8.84
N LEU A 57 -3.86 -4.73 8.38
CA LEU A 57 -3.02 -3.57 8.05
C LEU A 57 -2.36 -2.99 9.30
N VAL A 58 -3.10 -2.86 10.41
CA VAL A 58 -2.54 -2.38 11.68
C VAL A 58 -1.44 -3.31 12.19
N SER A 59 -1.62 -4.63 12.10
CA SER A 59 -0.58 -5.57 12.50
C SER A 59 0.66 -5.49 11.60
N LEU A 60 0.45 -5.38 10.28
CA LEU A 60 1.55 -5.22 9.32
C LEU A 60 2.33 -3.93 9.58
N GLU A 61 1.67 -2.80 9.82
CA GLU A 61 2.34 -1.55 10.21
C GLU A 61 3.21 -1.73 11.47
N GLY A 62 2.71 -2.47 12.45
CA GLY A 62 3.49 -2.81 13.64
C GLY A 62 4.76 -3.61 13.31
N THR A 63 4.65 -4.59 12.42
CA THR A 63 5.83 -5.37 11.98
C THR A 63 6.84 -4.53 11.22
N VAL A 64 6.40 -3.61 10.36
CA VAL A 64 7.26 -2.70 9.60
C VAL A 64 8.04 -1.79 10.56
N ARG A 65 7.36 -1.15 11.52
CA ARG A 65 8.01 -0.32 12.55
C ARG A 65 9.04 -1.11 13.36
N ASN A 66 8.75 -2.36 13.67
CA ASN A 66 9.71 -3.22 14.39
C ASN A 66 10.95 -3.52 13.54
N LEU A 67 10.77 -3.80 12.24
CA LEU A 67 11.88 -4.03 11.32
C LEU A 67 12.74 -2.77 11.14
N GLU A 68 12.12 -1.60 10.99
CA GLU A 68 12.82 -0.31 10.94
C GLU A 68 13.71 -0.10 12.17
N ASN A 69 13.18 -0.37 13.37
CA ASN A 69 13.94 -0.27 14.61
C ASN A 69 15.11 -1.27 14.67
N VAL A 70 14.93 -2.49 14.17
CA VAL A 70 16.00 -3.50 14.12
C VAL A 70 17.10 -3.07 13.15
N ILE A 71 16.73 -2.58 11.96
CA ILE A 71 17.67 -2.08 10.96
C ILE A 71 18.49 -0.92 11.53
N GLN A 72 17.85 0.04 12.20
CA GLN A 72 18.57 1.16 12.82
C GLN A 72 19.59 0.69 13.85
N ARG A 73 19.19 -0.24 14.74
CA ARG A 73 20.12 -0.81 15.74
C ARG A 73 21.28 -1.58 15.12
N GLN A 74 21.04 -2.27 14.00
CA GLN A 74 22.09 -2.95 13.27
C GLN A 74 23.05 -1.96 12.62
N GLN A 75 22.55 -0.86 12.07
CA GLN A 75 23.36 0.20 11.51
C GLN A 75 24.25 0.84 12.57
N ASP A 76 23.69 1.20 13.73
CA ASP A 76 24.46 1.78 14.84
C ASP A 76 25.57 0.83 15.32
N ARG A 77 25.28 -0.48 15.36
CA ARG A 77 26.27 -1.51 15.68
C ARG A 77 27.38 -1.59 14.64
N LEU A 78 27.05 -1.55 13.35
CA LEU A 78 28.04 -1.56 12.27
C LEU A 78 28.97 -0.35 12.38
N THR A 79 28.42 0.86 12.53
CA THR A 79 29.21 2.08 12.71
C THR A 79 30.15 1.97 13.92
N ALA A 80 29.64 1.52 15.07
CA ALA A 80 30.48 1.32 16.25
C ALA A 80 31.60 0.30 16.05
N MET A 81 31.35 -0.78 15.30
CA MET A 81 32.38 -1.76 14.96
C MET A 81 33.44 -1.18 14.02
N GLU A 82 33.02 -0.45 12.99
CA GLU A 82 33.95 0.18 12.06
C GLU A 82 34.85 1.21 12.75
N ASP A 83 34.29 2.05 13.61
CA ASP A 83 35.05 3.04 14.37
C ASP A 83 36.04 2.37 15.32
N ARG A 84 35.63 1.26 15.96
CA ARG A 84 36.53 0.46 16.80
C ARG A 84 37.65 -0.18 15.98
N ALA A 85 37.36 -0.65 14.77
CA ALA A 85 38.34 -1.24 13.87
C ALA A 85 39.34 -0.21 13.34
N ARG A 86 38.88 1.02 13.05
CA ARG A 86 39.72 2.12 12.54
C ARG A 86 40.42 2.92 13.64
N ARG A 87 40.10 2.70 14.93
CA ARG A 87 40.57 3.54 16.06
C ARG A 87 42.10 3.74 16.11
N ASN A 88 42.87 2.74 15.74
CA ASN A 88 44.34 2.79 15.79
C ASN A 88 44.96 3.09 14.42
N ASN A 89 44.15 3.45 13.42
CA ASN A 89 44.64 3.82 12.11
C ASN A 89 44.98 5.31 12.10
N LEU A 90 46.10 5.66 11.48
CA LEU A 90 46.46 7.04 11.18
C LEU A 90 46.23 7.29 9.69
N ILE A 91 45.53 8.38 9.36
CA ILE A 91 45.34 8.81 7.97
C ILE A 91 46.22 10.04 7.75
N VAL A 92 47.12 9.96 6.78
CA VAL A 92 48.06 11.04 6.44
C VAL A 92 47.74 11.51 5.02
N PHE A 93 47.54 12.82 4.85
CA PHE A 93 47.24 13.44 3.57
C PHE A 93 48.42 14.28 3.07
N GLY A 94 48.53 14.47 1.75
CA GLY A 94 49.51 15.38 1.15
C GLY A 94 50.91 14.81 0.94
N ILE A 95 51.09 13.49 1.05
CA ILE A 95 52.33 12.81 0.65
C ILE A 95 52.28 12.54 -0.86
N THR A 96 53.34 12.89 -1.58
CA THR A 96 53.46 12.62 -3.01
C THR A 96 53.78 11.15 -3.28
N GLU A 97 52.89 10.48 -4.02
CA GLU A 97 53.04 9.09 -4.47
C GLU A 97 54.08 8.95 -5.60
N SER A 98 54.78 7.82 -5.64
CA SER A 98 55.70 7.46 -6.73
C SER A 98 55.37 6.07 -7.26
N ALA A 99 55.55 5.84 -8.57
CA ALA A 99 55.08 4.62 -9.25
C ALA A 99 55.66 3.31 -8.70
N ASP A 100 56.88 3.35 -8.16
CA ASP A 100 57.60 2.19 -7.62
C ASP A 100 57.79 2.28 -6.10
N GLU A 101 56.81 2.81 -5.36
CA GLU A 101 56.89 2.92 -3.90
C GLU A 101 56.82 1.56 -3.20
N THR A 102 57.82 1.27 -2.37
CA THR A 102 57.78 0.15 -1.43
C THR A 102 57.31 0.61 -0.06
N ARG A 103 56.90 -0.34 0.78
CA ARG A 103 56.44 -0.06 2.14
C ARG A 103 57.47 0.72 2.96
N GLU A 104 58.74 0.36 2.85
CA GLU A 104 59.85 0.98 3.58
C GLU A 104 60.03 2.45 3.19
N VAL A 105 59.84 2.77 1.90
CA VAL A 105 59.91 4.14 1.38
C VAL A 105 58.75 4.98 1.93
N ILE A 106 57.55 4.42 2.00
CA ILE A 106 56.37 5.09 2.57
C ILE A 106 56.58 5.35 4.07
N GLU A 107 57.04 4.36 4.84
CA GLU A 107 57.32 4.52 6.27
C GLU A 107 58.36 5.62 6.52
N GLN A 108 59.44 5.68 5.74
CA GLN A 108 60.42 6.76 5.83
C GLN A 108 59.85 8.13 5.47
N LYS A 109 59.09 8.24 4.37
CA LYS A 109 58.45 9.50 3.96
C LYS A 109 57.53 10.01 5.07
N VAL A 110 56.66 9.16 5.61
CA VAL A 110 55.74 9.50 6.71
C VAL A 110 56.51 10.00 7.93
N LEU A 111 57.57 9.32 8.35
CA LEU A 111 58.39 9.75 9.50
C LEU A 111 59.06 11.10 9.25
N SER A 112 59.61 11.33 8.06
CA SER A 112 60.29 12.59 7.69
C SER A 112 59.37 13.79 7.49
N CYS A 113 58.09 13.56 7.18
CA CYS A 113 57.11 14.63 6.98
C CYS A 113 56.39 15.03 8.27
N ILE A 114 56.29 14.13 9.26
CA ILE A 114 55.52 14.34 10.50
C ILE A 114 56.42 14.76 11.67
N PHE A 115 57.68 14.31 11.72
CA PHE A 115 58.67 14.63 12.76
C PHE A 115 59.87 15.39 12.17
#